data_AF-A0A5E5QFH1-F1
#
_entry.id   AF-A0A5E5QFH1-F1
#
_cell.length_a   1.000
_cell.length_b   1.000
_cell.length_c   1.000
_cell.angle_alpha   90.00
_cell.angle_beta   90.00
_cell.angle_gamma   90.00
#
_symmetry.space_group_name_H-M   'P 1'
#
loop_
_entity.id
_entity.type
_entity.pdbx_description
1 polymer ?
#
loop_
_entity_poly.entity_id
_entity_poly.type
_entity_poly.pdbx_seq_one_letter_code
_entity_poly.pdbx_strand_id
1 'polypeptide(L)' 'MLIPNRFANLRISLINISALTIEFLISKKRKSATIREVLAHLSKMSQELDREDVVYITMFLFAIGKAEYSTADDMITLTI' A
#
# COMPACT_ATOMS: atom_id res chain seq x y z
N MET A 1 4.73 -16.28 8.43
CA MET A 1 4.59 -17.56 7.72
C MET A 1 4.35 -17.23 6.26
N LEU A 2 5.21 -17.68 5.34
CA LEU A 2 5.02 -17.44 3.91
C LEU A 2 3.82 -18.28 3.44
N ILE A 3 2.65 -17.65 3.30
CA ILE A 3 1.50 -18.29 2.67
C ILE A 3 1.78 -18.32 1.16
N PRO A 4 1.83 -19.48 0.51
CA PRO A 4 2.01 -19.54 -0.94
C PRO A 4 0.83 -18.88 -1.66
N ASN A 5 1.07 -18.20 -2.78
CA ASN A 5 0.03 -17.58 -3.62
C ASN A 5 -0.89 -16.58 -2.89
N ARG A 6 -0.39 -15.82 -1.91
CA ARG A 6 -1.18 -14.79 -1.19
C ARG A 6 -1.94 -13.86 -2.13
N PHE A 7 -1.25 -13.31 -3.13
CA PHE A 7 -1.87 -12.40 -4.09
C PHE A 7 -2.89 -13.07 -5.05
N ALA A 8 -3.03 -14.40 -5.05
CA ALA A 8 -4.08 -15.10 -5.78
C ALA A 8 -5.44 -15.05 -5.06
N ASN A 9 -5.45 -14.80 -3.75
CA ASN A 9 -6.68 -14.47 -3.04
C ASN A 9 -7.08 -13.04 -3.41
N LEU A 10 -8.22 -12.90 -4.10
CA LEU A 10 -8.71 -11.61 -4.62
C LEU A 10 -8.79 -10.51 -3.54
N ARG A 11 -9.06 -10.87 -2.27
CA ARG A 11 -9.13 -9.91 -1.15
C ARG A 11 -7.78 -9.31 -0.78
N ILE A 12 -6.70 -10.05 -0.97
CA ILE A 12 -5.32 -9.62 -0.69
C ILE A 12 -4.49 -9.60 -1.98
N SER A 13 -5.15 -9.48 -3.14
CA SER A 13 -4.48 -9.35 -4.42
C SER A 13 -3.77 -8.00 -4.51
N LEU A 14 -2.67 -7.95 -5.27
CA LEU A 14 -1.90 -6.72 -5.45
C LEU A 14 -2.79 -5.58 -5.94
N ILE A 15 -3.73 -5.88 -6.85
CA ILE A 15 -4.69 -4.92 -7.39
C ILE A 15 -5.60 -4.39 -6.28
N ASN A 16 -6.22 -5.27 -5.48
CA ASN A 16 -7.15 -4.85 -4.44
C ASN A 16 -6.48 -4.01 -3.36
N ILE A 17 -5.30 -4.43 -2.89
CA ILE A 17 -4.59 -3.68 -1.84
C ILE A 17 -4.04 -2.36 -2.40
N SER A 18 -3.65 -2.31 -3.68
CA SER A 18 -3.29 -1.05 -4.34
C SER A 18 -4.48 -0.09 -4.40
N ALA A 19 -5.68 -0.57 -4.75
CA ALA A 19 -6.89 0.24 -4.77
C ALA A 19 -7.21 0.80 -3.37
N LEU A 20 -7.19 -0.05 -2.34
CA LEU A 20 -7.38 0.39 -0.94
C LEU A 20 -6.34 1.41 -0.50
N THR A 21 -5.08 1.23 -0.91
CA THR A 21 -4.00 2.18 -0.61
C THR A 21 -4.25 3.52 -1.29
N ILE A 22 -4.66 3.53 -2.56
CA ILE A 22 -5.02 4.74 -3.29
C ILE A 22 -6.21 5.44 -2.63
N GLU A 23 -7.29 4.73 -2.30
CA GLU A 23 -8.46 5.30 -1.61
C GLU A 23 -8.08 5.93 -0.28
N PHE A 24 -7.28 5.24 0.52
CA PHE A 24 -6.77 5.76 1.78
C PHE A 24 -5.95 7.03 1.58
N LEU A 25 -5.01 7.03 0.65
CA LEU A 25 -4.19 8.20 0.36
C LEU A 25 -5.04 9.38 -0.16
N ILE A 26 -6.01 9.14 -1.04
CA ILE A 26 -6.95 10.19 -1.52
C ILE A 26 -7.75 10.80 -0.37
N SER A 27 -8.13 10.01 0.65
CA SER A 27 -8.83 10.52 1.84
C SER A 27 -7.97 11.46 2.70
N LYS A 28 -6.64 11.44 2.54
CA LYS A 28 -5.72 12.31 3.27
C LYS A 28 -5.59 13.66 2.56
N LYS A 29 -5.62 14.75 3.33
CA LYS A 29 -5.46 16.13 2.80
C LYS A 29 -4.21 16.32 1.91
N ARG A 30 -3.11 15.63 2.22
CA ARG A 30 -1.83 15.73 1.50
C ARG A 30 -1.61 14.62 0.47
N LYS A 31 -2.61 13.76 0.24
CA LYS A 31 -2.49 12.54 -0.59
C LYS A 31 -1.25 11.67 -0.27
N SER A 32 -0.81 11.73 0.98
CA SER A 32 0.42 11.09 1.46
C SER A 32 0.23 10.47 2.83
N ALA A 33 0.96 9.40 3.07
CA ALA A 33 0.99 8.69 4.34
C ALA A 33 2.29 7.88 4.48
N THR A 34 2.69 7.66 5.72
CA THR A 34 3.81 6.75 6.02
C THR A 34 3.45 5.29 5.74
N ILE A 35 4.43 4.44 5.44
CA ILE A 35 4.24 2.99 5.31
C ILE A 35 3.53 2.42 6.55
N ARG A 36 3.87 2.91 7.74
CA ARG A 36 3.22 2.52 9.00
C ARG A 36 1.73 2.86 9.01
N GLU A 37 1.35 4.06 8.56
CA GLU A 37 -0.06 4.45 8.48
C GLU A 37 -0.84 3.63 7.45
N VAL A 38 -0.23 3.35 6.30
CA VAL A 38 -0.83 2.49 5.27
C VAL A 38 -1.01 1.07 5.81
N LEU A 39 0.00 0.49 6.44
CA LEU A 39 -0.10 -0.82 7.08
C LEU A 39 -1.20 -0.84 8.15
N ALA A 40 -1.25 0.18 9.02
CA ALA A 40 -2.28 0.28 10.05
C ALA A 40 -3.69 0.41 9.47
N HIS A 41 -3.84 1.06 8.30
CA HIS A 41 -5.11 1.12 7.58
C HIS A 41 -5.50 -0.25 7.02
N LEU A 42 -4.58 -0.89 6.29
CA LEU A 42 -4.80 -2.19 5.63
C LEU A 42 -5.00 -3.33 6.62
N SER A 43 -4.38 -3.28 7.79
CA SER A 43 -4.53 -4.26 8.88
C SER A 43 -5.96 -4.32 9.43
N LYS A 44 -6.77 -3.27 9.22
CA LYS A 44 -8.21 -3.30 9.55
C LYS A 44 -9.00 -4.22 8.63
N MET A 45 -8.49 -4.50 7.44
CA MET A 45 -9.13 -5.34 6.42
C MET A 45 -8.59 -6.77 6.44
N SER A 46 -7.28 -6.93 6.67
CA SER A 46 -6.65 -8.24 6.80
C SER A 46 -5.43 -8.17 7.73
N GLN A 47 -5.43 -8.98 8.79
CA GLN A 47 -4.29 -9.13 9.71
C GLN A 47 -3.10 -9.86 9.09
N GLU A 48 -3.29 -10.46 7.92
CA GLU A 48 -2.20 -11.17 7.26
C GLU A 48 -1.17 -10.17 6.69
N LEU A 49 -1.58 -8.95 6.36
CA LEU A 49 -0.72 -7.98 5.67
C LEU A 49 0.41 -7.51 6.59
N ASP A 50 1.61 -7.45 6.02
CA ASP A 50 2.80 -6.98 6.70
C ASP A 50 3.44 -5.77 5.99
N ARG A 51 4.58 -5.33 6.51
CA ARG A 51 5.29 -4.18 5.97
C ARG A 51 5.81 -4.43 4.55
N GLU A 52 6.23 -5.67 4.22
CA GLU A 52 6.74 -5.99 2.90
C GLU A 52 5.63 -5.87 1.84
N ASP A 53 4.42 -6.31 2.18
CA ASP A 53 3.25 -6.15 1.31
C ASP A 53 3.03 -4.67 0.94
N VAL A 54 3.12 -3.76 1.92
CA VAL A 54 2.98 -2.30 1.69
C VAL A 54 4.12 -1.75 0.84
N VAL A 55 5.35 -2.22 1.06
CA VAL A 55 6.50 -1.85 0.23
C VAL A 55 6.30 -2.30 -1.22
N TYR A 56 5.83 -3.52 -1.46
CA TYR A 56 5.56 -4.01 -2.81
C TYR A 56 4.47 -3.20 -3.52
N ILE A 57 3.42 -2.80 -2.81
CA ILE A 57 2.38 -1.92 -3.35
C ILE A 57 2.96 -0.56 -3.69
N THR A 58 3.81 -0.01 -2.82
CA THR A 58 4.52 1.25 -3.07
C THR A 58 5.36 1.17 -4.34
N MET A 59 6.15 0.10 -4.49
CA MET A 59 6.98 -0.15 -5.67
C MET A 59 6.12 -0.29 -6.93
N PHE A 60 4.99 -1.00 -6.84
CA PHE A 60 4.06 -1.16 -7.94
C PHE A 60 3.47 0.21 -8.37
N LEU A 61 2.96 1.00 -7.42
CA LEU A 61 2.39 2.33 -7.69
C LEU A 61 3.43 3.29 -8.25
N PHE A 62 4.68 3.22 -7.78
CA PHE A 62 5.80 3.96 -8.35
C PHE A 62 6.10 3.53 -9.79
N ALA A 63 6.18 2.22 -10.04
CA ALA A 63 6.49 1.67 -11.37
C ALA A 63 5.46 2.08 -12.44
N ILE A 64 4.19 2.27 -12.05
CA ILE A 64 3.13 2.75 -12.95
C ILE A 64 2.97 4.28 -12.96
N GLY A 65 3.88 5.02 -12.30
CA GLY A 65 3.89 6.48 -12.26
C GLY A 65 2.74 7.11 -11.46
N LYS A 66 2.17 6.39 -10.50
CA LYS A 66 1.04 6.85 -9.66
C LYS A 66 1.43 7.27 -8.25
N ALA A 67 2.65 6.98 -7.82
CA ALA A 67 3.15 7.41 -6.52
C ALA A 67 4.64 7.74 -6.55
N GLU A 68 5.04 8.60 -5.63
CA GLU A 68 6.42 8.82 -5.20
C GLU A 68 6.63 8.22 -3.81
N TYR A 69 7.88 7.88 -3.50
CA TYR A 69 8.28 7.37 -2.20
C TYR A 69 9.48 8.14 -1.65
N SER A 70 9.34 8.71 -0.45
CA SER A 70 10.42 9.33 0.32
C SER A 70 11.01 8.29 1.28
N THR A 71 12.28 7.93 1.06
CA THR A 71 13.03 7.05 1.97
C THR A 71 13.37 7.75 3.30
N ALA A 72 13.49 9.08 3.30
CA ALA A 72 13.81 9.84 4.50
C ALA A 72 12.68 9.80 5.53
N ASP A 73 11.44 9.83 5.05
CA ASP A 73 10.23 9.91 5.89
C ASP A 73 9.40 8.62 5.88
N ASP A 74 9.85 7.59 5.16
CA ASP A 74 9.13 6.33 4.91
C ASP A 74 7.70 6.58 4.41
N MET A 75 7.55 7.49 3.44
CA MET A 75 6.27 8.08 3.05
C MET A 75 5.95 7.90 1.57
N ILE A 76 4.72 7.46 1.30
CA ILE A 76 4.14 7.37 -0.04
C ILE A 76 3.35 8.65 -0.31
N THR A 77 3.48 9.21 -1.51
CA THR A 77 2.67 10.33 -1.99
C THR A 77 2.07 10.01 -3.35
N LEU A 78 0.77 10.19 -3.55
CA LEU A 78 0.15 10.02 -4.87
C LEU A 78 0.46 11.20 -5.79
N THR A 79 0.79 10.91 -7.05
CA THR A 79 1.15 11.89 -8.10
C THR A 79 -0.02 12.24 -9.05
N ILE A 80 -1.27 12.09 -8.60
CA ILE A 80 -2.49 12.33 -9.41
C ILE A 80 -2.84 13.81 -9.49
#